data_AF-A0A662CN41-F1
#
_entry.id   AF-A0A662CN41-F1
#
_cell.length_a   1.000
_cell.length_b   1.000
_cell.length_c   1.000
_cell.angle_alpha   90.00
_cell.angle_beta   90.00
_cell.angle_gamma   90.00
#
_symmetry.space_group_name_H-M   'P 1'
#
loop_
_entity.id
_entity.type
_entity.pdbx_description
1 polymer ?
#
loop_
_entity_poly.entity_id
_entity_poly.type
_entity_poly.pdbx_seq_one_letter_code
_entity_poly.pdbx_strand_id
1 'polypeptide(L)' 'MKKQIFLAFIALLIALSSCGKRDSGLPNIVLIVADDLGWKDLGFMGSSYYETPNLDLLAGEGMVFLQAYA' A
#
# COMPACT_ATOMS: atom_id res chain seq x y z
N MET A 1 -43.46 13.33 28.18
CA MET A 1 -42.08 13.75 28.49
C MET A 1 -41.12 12.56 28.56
N LYS A 2 -41.40 11.51 29.35
CA LYS A 2 -40.50 10.34 29.51
C LYS A 2 -40.15 9.58 28.20
N LYS A 3 -41.11 9.41 27.27
CA LYS A 3 -40.87 8.79 25.95
C LYS A 3 -39.92 9.60 25.05
N GLN A 4 -40.00 10.94 25.12
CA GLN A 4 -39.16 11.84 24.32
C GLN A 4 -37.70 11.78 24.80
N ILE A 5 -37.50 11.72 26.12
CA ILE A 5 -36.18 11.54 26.75
C ILE A 5 -35.57 10.19 26.36
N PHE A 6 -36.38 9.13 26.35
CA PHE A 6 -35.92 7.79 25.96
C PHE A 6 -35.50 7.73 24.48
N LEU A 7 -36.25 8.35 23.58
CA LEU A 7 -35.89 8.46 22.15
C LEU A 7 -34.61 9.26 21.93
N ALA A 8 -34.43 10.39 22.64
CA ALA A 8 -33.22 11.19 22.57
C ALA A 8 -31.98 10.42 23.07
N PHE A 9 -32.16 9.59 24.11
CA PHE A 9 -31.08 8.76 24.65
C PHE A 9 -30.65 7.66 23.68
N ILE A 10 -31.61 7.02 23.00
CA ILE A 10 -31.33 6.03 21.94
C ILE A 10 -30.60 6.69 20.77
N ALA A 11 -31.06 7.87 20.32
CA ALA A 11 -30.41 8.60 19.23
C ALA A 11 -28.95 8.98 19.58
N LEU A 12 -28.70 9.38 20.83
CA LEU A 12 -27.37 9.70 21.33
C LEU A 12 -26.46 8.46 21.38
N LEU A 13 -26.99 7.32 21.81
CA LEU A 13 -26.27 6.04 21.82
C LEU A 13 -25.86 5.61 20.41
N ILE A 14 -26.77 5.73 19.43
CA ILE A 14 -26.48 5.39 18.03
C ILE A 14 -25.38 6.32 17.46
N ALA A 15 -25.45 7.61 17.76
CA ALA A 15 -24.45 8.58 17.31
C ALA A 15 -23.04 8.28 17.87
N LEU A 16 -22.96 7.86 19.13
CA LEU A 16 -21.69 7.52 19.79
C LEU A 16 -21.09 6.21 19.26
N SER A 17 -21.90 5.25 18.80
CA SER A 17 -21.43 4.00 18.20
C SER A 17 -20.84 4.16 16.79
N SER A 18 -21.03 5.32 16.13
CA SER A 18 -20.52 5.56 14.77
C SER A 18 -19.05 6.01 14.71
N CYS A 19 -18.37 6.15 15.86
CA CYS A 19 -16.93 6.44 15.90
C CYS A 19 -16.14 5.13 15.74
N GLY A 20 -16.20 4.54 14.54
CA GLY A 20 -15.37 3.39 14.18
C GLY A 20 -13.89 3.78 14.17
N LYS A 21 -13.02 2.88 14.64
CA LYS A 21 -11.57 3.03 14.50
C LYS A 21 -11.26 3.26 13.02
N ARG A 22 -10.73 4.42 12.67
CA ARG A 22 -10.03 4.56 11.39
C ARG A 22 -8.85 3.61 11.47
N ASP A 23 -8.90 2.57 10.65
CA ASP A 23 -7.68 1.85 10.32
C ASP A 23 -6.65 2.91 9.94
N SER A 24 -5.45 2.87 10.51
CA SER A 24 -4.47 3.94 10.29
C SER A 24 -4.04 4.05 8.82
N GLY A 25 -4.54 3.14 7.96
CA GLY A 25 -4.49 3.24 6.50
C GLY A 25 -3.08 3.21 5.96
N LEU A 26 -2.12 2.76 6.78
CA LEU A 26 -0.73 2.71 6.40
C LEU A 26 -0.55 1.58 5.39
N PRO A 27 0.17 1.82 4.28
CA PRO A 27 0.46 0.76 3.34
C PRO A 27 1.37 -0.28 3.99
N ASN A 28 1.20 -1.54 3.59
CA ASN A 28 2.20 -2.55 3.88
C ASN A 28 3.44 -2.30 3.01
N ILE A 29 4.63 -2.45 3.58
CA ILE A 29 5.89 -2.28 2.86
C ILE A 29 6.54 -3.66 2.72
N VAL A 30 6.78 -4.09 1.49
CA VAL A 30 7.53 -5.30 1.17
C VAL A 30 8.87 -4.87 0.58
N LEU A 31 9.97 -5.16 1.31
CA LEU A 31 11.33 -4.91 0.84
C LEU A 31 11.92 -6.20 0.28
N ILE A 32 12.24 -6.19 -1.02
CA ILE A 32 12.91 -7.29 -1.71
C ILE A 32 14.34 -6.84 -1.99
N VAL A 33 15.31 -7.62 -1.54
CA VAL A 33 16.75 -7.37 -1.78
C VAL A 33 17.33 -8.60 -2.45
N ALA A 34 18.13 -8.38 -3.49
CA ALA A 34 18.88 -9.42 -4.18
C ALA A 34 20.38 -9.17 -3.98
N ASP A 35 21.12 -10.26 -3.79
CA ASP A 35 22.58 -10.24 -3.71
C ASP A 35 23.18 -10.21 -5.13
N ASP A 36 24.28 -9.49 -5.32
CA ASP A 36 25.04 -9.39 -6.58
C ASP A 36 24.21 -9.12 -7.87
N LEU A 37 23.11 -8.37 -7.77
CA LEU A 37 22.30 -8.00 -8.94
C LEU A 37 22.91 -6.79 -9.67
N GLY A 38 23.39 -7.00 -10.89
CA GLY A 38 23.97 -5.97 -11.75
C GLY A 38 22.91 -5.10 -12.43
N TRP A 39 23.27 -3.84 -12.71
CA TRP A 39 22.34 -2.86 -13.29
C TRP A 39 21.79 -3.25 -14.67
N LYS A 40 22.55 -4.04 -15.45
CA LYS A 40 22.16 -4.49 -16.80
C LYS A 40 21.48 -5.87 -16.80
N ASP A 41 21.26 -6.48 -15.64
CA ASP A 41 20.77 -7.86 -15.60
C ASP A 41 19.25 -7.93 -15.86
N LEU A 42 18.53 -6.84 -15.64
CA LEU A 42 17.06 -6.77 -15.73
C LEU A 42 16.59 -6.35 -17.14
N GLY A 43 15.48 -6.94 -17.59
CA GLY A 43 14.86 -6.64 -18.89
C GLY A 43 14.55 -5.16 -19.07
N PHE A 44 13.88 -4.54 -18.09
CA PHE A 44 13.59 -3.10 -18.10
C PHE A 44 14.84 -2.18 -18.07
N MET A 45 16.02 -2.73 -17.74
CA MET A 45 17.31 -2.02 -17.81
C MET A 45 18.09 -2.34 -19.11
N GLY A 46 17.48 -3.06 -20.06
CA GLY A 46 18.04 -3.35 -21.37
C GLY A 46 18.74 -4.71 -21.50
N SER A 47 18.55 -5.61 -20.53
CA SER A 47 18.99 -7.00 -20.68
C SER A 47 18.25 -7.67 -21.84
N SER A 48 18.99 -8.35 -22.71
CA SER A 48 18.42 -9.23 -23.77
C SER A 48 18.72 -10.71 -23.50
N TYR A 49 19.38 -11.01 -22.38
CA TYR A 49 19.79 -12.37 -22.02
C TYR A 49 18.92 -12.97 -20.92
N TYR A 50 18.61 -12.21 -19.87
CA TYR A 50 17.76 -12.66 -18.77
C TYR A 50 16.32 -12.16 -18.95
N GLU A 51 15.36 -13.07 -18.79
CA GLU A 51 13.93 -12.74 -18.79
C GLU A 51 13.46 -12.42 -17.37
N THR A 52 12.92 -11.21 -17.16
CA THR A 52 12.46 -10.74 -15.84
C THR A 52 11.02 -10.20 -15.86
N PRO A 53 10.04 -10.93 -16.43
CA PRO A 53 8.72 -10.38 -16.77
C PRO A 53 7.95 -9.79 -15.58
N ASN A 54 8.10 -10.37 -14.38
CA ASN A 54 7.45 -9.85 -13.17
C ASN A 54 8.08 -8.53 -12.69
N LEU A 55 9.40 -8.38 -12.82
CA LEU A 55 10.10 -7.14 -12.47
C LEU A 55 9.91 -6.08 -13.54
N ASP A 56 9.81 -6.48 -14.80
CA ASP A 56 9.50 -5.57 -15.91
C ASP A 56 8.08 -4.98 -15.77
N LEU A 57 7.10 -5.80 -15.38
CA LEU A 57 5.75 -5.34 -15.05
C LEU A 57 5.77 -4.37 -13.84
N LEU A 58 6.48 -4.74 -12.76
CA LEU A 58 6.59 -3.89 -11.58
C LEU A 58 7.25 -2.54 -11.89
N ALA A 59 8.27 -2.52 -12.75
CA ALA A 59 8.92 -1.31 -13.22
C ALA A 59 7.96 -0.42 -14.04
N GLY A 60 7.08 -1.03 -14.85
CA GLY A 60 6.07 -0.32 -15.65
C GLY A 60 4.91 0.25 -14.84
N GLU A 61 4.56 -0.37 -13.71
CA GLU A 61 3.50 0.08 -12.80
C GLU A 61 4.01 1.05 -11.71
N GLY A 62 5.34 1.17 -11.57
CA GLY A 62 5.99 1.88 -10.49
C GLY A 62 6.95 2.98 -10.94
N MET A 63 8.04 3.10 -10.19
CA MET A 63 9.11 4.06 -10.45
C MET A 63 10.45 3.34 -10.49
N VAL A 64 11.26 3.63 -11.51
CA VAL A 64 12.63 3.12 -11.65
C VAL A 64 13.62 4.22 -11.31
N PHE A 65 14.51 3.94 -10.37
CA PHE A 65 15.62 4.84 -10.02
C PHE A 65 16.87 4.46 -10.81
N LEU A 66 17.16 5.21 -11.88
CA LEU A 66 18.32 4.94 -12.76
C LEU A 66 19.68 5.26 -12.13
N GLN A 67 19.69 5.96 -10.99
CA GLN A 67 20.89 6.38 -10.25
C GLN A 67 20.80 5.98 -8.77
N ALA A 68 20.52 4.70 -8.50
CA ALA A 68 20.47 4.13 -7.16
C ALA A 68 21.83 3.48 -6.80
N TYR A 69 22.75 4.27 -6.25
CA TYR A 69 24.07 3.79 -5.82
C TYR A 69 24.00 3.07 -4.46
N ALA A 70 24.87 2.06 -4.29
CA ALA A 70 25.10 1.35 -3.03
C ALA A 70 26.21 2.01 -2.20
#